data_AF-A0A6L4ZG79-F1
#
_entry.id   AF-A0A6L4ZG79-F1
#
_cell.length_a   1.000
_cell.length_b   1.000
_cell.length_c   1.000
_cell.angle_alpha   90.00
_cell.angle_beta   90.00
_cell.angle_gamma   90.00
#
_symmetry.space_group_name_H-M   'P 1'
#
loop_
_entity.id
_entity.type
_entity.pdbx_description
1 polymer ?
#
loop_
_entity_poly.entity_id
_entity_poly.type
_entity_poly.pdbx_seq_one_letter_code
_entity_poly.pdbx_strand_id
1 'polypeptide(L)'
;MKTTNPRKISAVLVLVFFLQILAFAGIDAKEAAYIGGTVPGFSGEKEPVVGELDTSNNDQISFTPKDSKHKSKAFSISYEKFIDIEYGQKAGRRVGAATAGLVLLGPIGLIGLLSKKRKHYVTIGYKDAENKDQVAVIEVGKDIIRTTLSIIETRSGKKIEYQDKEAEKASKGN
;
A
#
# COMPACT_ATOMS: atom_id res chain seq x y z
N MET A 1 -33.11 18.23 39.92
CA MET A 1 -33.03 17.87 38.48
C MET A 1 -32.21 18.94 37.77
N LYS A 2 -30.93 18.67 37.42
CA LYS A 2 -30.04 19.67 36.81
C LYS A 2 -30.38 19.83 35.32
N THR A 3 -30.80 21.02 34.92
CA THR A 3 -31.10 21.35 33.52
C THR A 3 -29.79 21.63 32.77
N THR A 4 -29.39 20.69 31.91
CA THR A 4 -28.22 20.84 31.04
C THR A 4 -28.57 21.74 29.85
N ASN A 5 -27.80 22.81 29.68
CA ASN A 5 -28.06 23.86 28.68
C ASN A 5 -27.73 23.35 27.25
N PRO A 6 -28.69 23.28 26.31
CA PRO A 6 -28.52 22.63 25.00
C PRO A 6 -27.47 23.29 24.10
N ARG A 7 -27.16 24.57 24.35
CA ARG A 7 -26.09 25.31 23.64
C ARG A 7 -24.69 24.82 24.00
N LYS A 8 -24.48 24.34 25.24
CA LYS A 8 -23.21 23.75 25.67
C LYS A 8 -23.03 22.32 25.14
N ILE A 9 -24.14 21.60 24.95
CA ILE A 9 -24.13 20.24 24.36
C ILE A 9 -23.75 20.29 22.87
N SER A 10 -24.25 21.28 22.11
CA SER A 10 -23.89 21.46 20.69
C SER A 10 -22.42 21.83 20.50
N ALA A 11 -21.85 22.70 21.35
CA ALA A 11 -20.44 23.08 21.25
C ALA A 11 -19.49 21.90 21.52
N VAL A 12 -19.84 20.99 22.43
CA VAL A 12 -19.07 19.78 22.73
C VAL A 12 -19.19 18.73 21.60
N LEU A 13 -20.39 18.57 21.01
CA LEU A 13 -20.59 17.65 19.88
C LEU A 13 -19.87 18.08 18.60
N VAL A 14 -19.78 19.39 18.33
CA VAL A 14 -19.01 19.92 17.18
C VAL A 14 -17.50 19.79 17.42
N LEU A 15 -17.02 19.96 18.65
CA LEU A 15 -15.59 19.80 18.99
C LEU A 15 -15.13 18.33 18.91
N VAL A 16 -16.02 17.37 19.21
CA VAL A 16 -15.72 15.92 19.09
C VAL A 16 -15.72 15.45 17.63
N PHE A 17 -16.50 16.08 16.75
CA PHE A 17 -16.50 15.75 15.31
C PHE A 17 -15.26 16.24 14.55
N PHE A 18 -14.56 17.26 15.04
CA PHE A 18 -13.33 17.76 14.41
C PHE A 18 -12.06 16.99 14.82
N LEU A 19 -12.12 16.13 15.84
CA LEU A 19 -10.94 15.40 16.33
C LEU A 19 -10.59 14.13 15.51
N GLN A 20 -11.38 13.77 14.50
CA GLN A 20 -11.15 12.55 13.69
C GLN A 20 -10.34 12.78 12.42
N ILE A 21 -9.83 13.98 12.17
CA ILE A 21 -8.84 14.19 11.11
C ILE A 21 -7.47 13.75 11.65
N LEU A 22 -7.33 12.45 11.95
CA LEU A 22 -6.01 11.85 12.11
C LEU A 22 -5.32 12.00 10.77
N ALA A 23 -4.27 12.80 10.79
CA ALA A 23 -3.44 13.12 9.65
C ALA A 23 -3.07 11.83 8.91
N PHE A 24 -3.58 11.68 7.69
CA PHE A 24 -2.95 10.85 6.66
C PHE A 24 -1.62 11.53 6.29
N ALA A 25 -0.64 11.44 7.18
CA ALA A 25 0.74 11.69 6.82
C ALA A 25 1.14 10.57 5.84
N GLY A 26 1.61 10.94 4.66
CA GLY A 26 2.20 9.96 3.73
C GLY A 26 3.34 9.20 4.41
N ILE A 27 3.64 8.00 3.93
CA ILE A 27 4.73 7.18 4.47
C ILE A 27 6.08 7.90 4.38
N ASP A 28 7.03 7.55 5.25
CA ASP A 28 8.39 8.06 5.16
C ASP A 28 9.03 7.70 3.81
N ALA A 29 9.97 8.53 3.35
CA ALA A 29 10.62 8.36 2.05
C ALA A 29 11.39 7.03 1.91
N LYS A 30 11.77 6.40 3.02
CA LYS A 30 12.48 5.11 3.06
C LYS A 30 11.64 3.95 3.58
N GLU A 31 10.38 4.20 3.92
CA GLU A 31 9.48 3.17 4.44
C GLU A 31 8.56 2.63 3.34
N ALA A 32 7.80 1.61 3.69
CA ALA A 32 6.70 1.11 2.89
C ALA A 32 5.45 0.95 3.74
N ALA A 33 4.29 0.81 3.11
CA ALA A 33 3.07 0.39 3.78
C ALA A 33 2.32 -0.64 2.96
N TYR A 34 1.89 -1.72 3.60
CA TYR A 34 0.87 -2.59 3.04
C TYR A 34 -0.47 -1.83 3.05
N ILE A 35 -1.06 -1.63 1.87
CA ILE A 35 -2.30 -0.86 1.72
C ILE A 35 -3.48 -1.72 1.23
N GLY A 36 -3.24 -2.99 0.89
CA GLY A 36 -4.29 -3.89 0.46
C GLY A 36 -3.80 -5.09 -0.34
N GLY A 37 -4.76 -5.89 -0.80
CA GLY A 37 -4.50 -7.17 -1.47
C GLY A 37 -5.07 -8.34 -0.68
N THR A 38 -4.53 -9.53 -0.94
CA THR A 38 -5.01 -10.80 -0.38
C THR A 38 -3.94 -11.54 0.43
N VAL A 39 -2.83 -10.86 0.79
CA VAL A 39 -1.76 -11.44 1.60
C VAL A 39 -2.35 -12.04 2.89
N PRO A 40 -2.14 -13.34 3.15
CA PRO A 40 -2.64 -13.99 4.36
C PRO A 40 -2.20 -13.25 5.62
N GLY A 41 -3.10 -13.10 6.58
CA GLY A 41 -2.85 -12.38 7.84
C GLY A 41 -3.21 -10.89 7.81
N PHE A 42 -3.35 -10.27 6.63
CA PHE A 42 -3.84 -8.90 6.48
C PHE A 42 -5.33 -8.80 6.14
N SER A 43 -6.01 -9.94 6.00
CA SER A 43 -7.46 -10.00 5.79
C SER A 43 -8.19 -9.20 6.88
N GLY A 44 -8.88 -8.13 6.49
CA GLY A 44 -9.65 -7.28 7.39
C GLY A 44 -8.93 -6.03 7.90
N GLU A 45 -7.66 -5.81 7.56
CA GLU A 45 -7.02 -4.52 7.81
C GLU A 45 -7.64 -3.43 6.93
N LYS A 46 -8.09 -2.36 7.57
CA LYS A 46 -8.74 -1.22 6.91
C LYS A 46 -7.81 -0.03 6.72
N GLU A 47 -6.76 0.03 7.53
CA GLU A 47 -5.77 1.10 7.54
C GLU A 47 -4.45 0.60 6.97
N PRO A 48 -3.65 1.47 6.32
CA PRO A 48 -2.29 1.14 5.92
C PRO A 48 -1.45 0.64 7.09
N VAL A 49 -0.76 -0.48 6.89
CA VAL A 49 0.20 -1.01 7.86
C VAL A 49 1.60 -0.59 7.42
N VAL A 50 2.23 0.31 8.15
CA VAL A 50 3.59 0.82 7.85
C VAL A 50 4.64 -0.20 8.29
N GLY A 51 5.67 -0.36 7.47
CA GLY A 51 6.75 -1.31 7.71
C GLY A 51 7.98 -1.08 6.84
N GLU A 52 8.92 -1.98 6.98
CA GLU A 52 10.13 -2.03 6.18
C GLU A 52 9.93 -3.01 5.01
N LEU A 53 10.29 -2.56 3.81
CA LEU A 53 10.35 -3.39 2.61
C LEU A 53 11.81 -3.71 2.31
N ASP A 54 12.21 -4.94 2.55
CA ASP A 54 13.57 -5.41 2.37
C ASP A 54 13.69 -6.19 1.05
N THR A 55 14.63 -5.74 0.22
CA THR A 55 15.01 -6.33 -1.06
C THR A 55 16.48 -6.74 -1.07
N SER A 56 17.14 -6.85 0.08
CA SER A 56 18.54 -7.27 0.18
C SER A 56 18.73 -8.75 -0.14
N ASN A 57 17.80 -9.61 0.32
CA ASN A 57 17.81 -11.03 0.05
C ASN A 57 17.68 -11.32 -1.46
N ASN A 58 18.50 -12.24 -1.98
CA ASN A 58 18.57 -12.54 -3.42
C ASN A 58 17.36 -13.33 -3.96
N ASP A 59 16.65 -14.05 -3.10
CA ASP A 59 15.61 -15.00 -3.51
C ASP A 59 14.20 -14.48 -3.22
N GLN A 60 14.05 -13.55 -2.28
CA GLN A 60 12.75 -13.04 -1.88
C GLN A 60 12.75 -11.54 -1.56
N ILE A 61 11.58 -10.92 -1.68
CA ILE A 61 11.26 -9.64 -1.07
C ILE A 61 10.52 -9.91 0.25
N SER A 62 10.81 -9.13 1.29
CA SER A 62 10.13 -9.26 2.58
C SER A 62 9.56 -7.94 3.07
N PHE A 63 8.40 -8.01 3.72
CA PHE A 63 7.78 -6.88 4.39
C PHE A 63 7.65 -7.18 5.88
N THR A 64 8.18 -6.27 6.70
CA THR A 64 8.12 -6.38 8.16
C THR A 64 7.37 -5.17 8.74
N PRO A 65 6.18 -5.38 9.33
CA PRO A 65 5.45 -4.31 10.01
C PRO A 65 6.26 -3.68 11.14
N LYS A 66 6.22 -2.35 11.23
CA LYS A 66 6.99 -1.58 12.23
C LYS A 66 6.32 -1.62 13.61
N ASP A 67 4.99 -1.70 13.64
CA ASP A 67 4.23 -1.70 14.87
C ASP A 67 4.12 -3.10 15.49
N SER A 68 4.06 -3.14 16.83
CA SER A 68 4.00 -4.40 17.58
C SER A 68 2.71 -5.18 17.36
N LYS A 69 1.60 -4.53 16.96
CA LYS A 69 0.29 -5.18 16.75
C LYS A 69 0.31 -6.05 15.49
N HIS A 70 1.01 -5.62 14.44
CA HIS A 70 1.09 -6.34 13.18
C HIS A 70 2.41 -7.11 13.00
N LYS A 71 3.36 -7.06 13.94
CA LYS A 71 4.68 -7.71 13.80
C LYS A 71 4.64 -9.19 13.40
N SER A 72 3.64 -9.95 13.86
CA SER A 72 3.45 -11.37 13.48
C SER A 72 2.94 -11.58 12.04
N LYS A 73 2.55 -10.50 11.35
CA LYS A 73 2.06 -10.49 9.97
C LYS A 73 3.19 -10.20 8.97
N ALA A 74 4.46 -10.23 9.38
CA ALA A 74 5.56 -10.14 8.44
C ALA A 74 5.42 -11.24 7.37
N PHE A 75 5.72 -10.90 6.12
CA PHE A 75 5.60 -11.84 5.00
C PHE A 75 6.80 -11.73 4.06
N SER A 76 6.99 -12.77 3.26
CA SER A 76 8.01 -12.80 2.22
C SER A 76 7.45 -13.44 0.96
N ILE A 77 7.86 -12.95 -0.20
CA ILE A 77 7.44 -13.45 -1.51
C ILE A 77 8.71 -13.80 -2.28
N SER A 78 8.87 -15.07 -2.62
CA SER A 78 9.96 -15.52 -3.49
C SER A 78 9.81 -14.89 -4.88
N TYR A 79 10.89 -14.36 -5.45
CA TYR A 79 10.87 -13.73 -6.77
C TYR A 79 10.42 -14.72 -7.86
N GLU A 80 10.71 -16.01 -7.70
CA GLU A 80 10.31 -17.07 -8.64
C GLU A 80 8.78 -17.26 -8.69
N LYS A 81 8.07 -16.84 -7.63
CA LYS A 81 6.61 -17.00 -7.49
C LYS A 81 5.85 -15.78 -8.00
N PHE A 82 6.54 -14.75 -8.47
CA PHE A 82 5.89 -13.58 -9.05
C PHE A 82 5.14 -13.99 -10.33
N ILE A 83 3.92 -13.48 -10.47
CA ILE A 83 3.08 -13.63 -11.65
C ILE A 83 3.26 -12.39 -12.52
N ASP A 84 3.02 -11.22 -11.93
CA ASP A 84 3.08 -9.89 -12.55
C ASP A 84 3.56 -8.82 -11.54
N ILE A 85 3.95 -7.67 -12.08
CA ILE A 85 4.33 -6.48 -11.31
C ILE A 85 3.68 -5.26 -11.97
N GLU A 86 2.93 -4.49 -11.20
CA GLU A 86 2.34 -3.22 -11.64
C GLU A 86 2.88 -2.07 -10.79
N TYR A 87 3.19 -0.95 -11.45
CA TYR A 87 3.56 0.29 -10.80
C TYR A 87 2.64 1.45 -11.19
N GLY A 88 2.22 2.24 -10.21
CA GLY A 88 1.32 3.36 -10.44
C GLY A 88 1.29 4.42 -9.35
N GLN A 89 0.63 5.53 -9.68
CA GLN A 89 0.41 6.66 -8.76
C GLN A 89 -0.91 6.57 -7.99
N LYS A 90 -1.75 5.60 -8.33
CA LYS A 90 -3.02 5.32 -7.67
C LYS A 90 -3.02 3.89 -7.16
N ALA A 91 -3.50 3.69 -5.94
CA ALA A 91 -3.81 2.36 -5.46
C ALA A 91 -4.89 1.76 -6.36
N GLY A 92 -4.71 0.54 -6.85
CA GLY A 92 -5.72 -0.21 -7.60
C GLY A 92 -6.13 0.39 -8.96
N ARG A 93 -5.50 -0.08 -10.05
CA ARG A 93 -6.09 -0.05 -11.39
C ARG A 93 -5.75 -1.34 -12.13
N ARG A 94 -6.45 -2.44 -11.83
CA ARG A 94 -6.40 -3.62 -12.70
C ARG A 94 -7.09 -3.29 -14.03
N VAL A 95 -6.30 -3.04 -15.08
CA VAL A 95 -6.72 -3.01 -16.48
C VAL A 95 -5.86 -4.01 -17.24
N GLY A 96 -6.02 -5.31 -16.96
CA GLY A 96 -5.22 -6.37 -17.58
C GLY A 96 -5.71 -7.77 -17.22
N ALA A 97 -5.80 -8.64 -18.22
CA ALA A 97 -6.54 -9.89 -18.19
C ALA A 97 -5.77 -11.05 -17.52
N ALA A 98 -5.90 -11.22 -16.20
CA ALA A 98 -5.76 -12.53 -15.54
C ALA A 98 -6.35 -12.48 -14.13
N THR A 99 -7.58 -12.99 -14.02
CA THR A 99 -8.09 -13.75 -12.86
C THR A 99 -7.60 -13.33 -11.46
N ALA A 100 -8.00 -12.16 -10.98
CA ALA A 100 -8.35 -11.92 -9.58
C ALA A 100 -8.99 -10.53 -9.47
N GLY A 101 -10.09 -10.46 -8.72
CA GLY A 101 -11.06 -9.37 -8.73
C GLY A 101 -10.49 -7.97 -8.54
N LEU A 102 -11.28 -7.02 -9.02
CA LEU A 102 -11.18 -5.59 -8.76
C LEU A 102 -10.79 -5.32 -7.29
N VAL A 103 -9.57 -4.85 -7.05
CA VAL A 103 -9.21 -4.21 -5.78
C VAL A 103 -9.92 -2.87 -5.76
N LEU A 104 -11.13 -2.87 -5.19
CA LEU A 104 -11.94 -1.69 -4.99
C LEU A 104 -11.18 -0.72 -4.10
N LEU A 105 -10.88 0.46 -4.64
CA LEU A 105 -10.56 1.63 -3.85
C LEU A 105 -11.72 1.86 -2.86
N GLY A 106 -11.49 1.58 -1.58
CA GLY A 106 -12.33 2.10 -0.51
C GLY A 106 -12.30 3.64 -0.50
N PRO A 107 -13.11 4.31 0.36
CA PRO A 107 -13.22 5.77 0.43
C PRO A 107 -11.88 6.53 0.59
N ILE A 108 -10.80 5.84 0.99
CA ILE A 108 -9.43 6.36 1.11
C ILE A 108 -8.83 6.77 -0.26
N GLY A 109 -9.21 6.11 -1.37
CA GLY A 109 -8.71 6.46 -2.71
C GLY A 109 -9.11 7.86 -3.19
N LEU A 110 -10.22 8.40 -2.67
CA LEU A 110 -10.73 9.72 -3.06
C LEU A 110 -10.04 10.88 -2.33
N ILE A 111 -9.44 10.65 -1.15
CA ILE A 111 -8.79 11.70 -0.35
C ILE A 111 -7.32 11.91 -0.75
N GLY A 112 -6.72 10.96 -1.49
CA GLY A 112 -5.34 11.06 -2.01
C GLY A 112 -5.09 12.17 -3.03
N LEU A 113 -6.14 12.84 -3.53
CA LEU A 113 -6.05 13.88 -4.56
C LEU A 113 -5.42 15.21 -4.08
N LEU A 114 -5.28 15.41 -2.77
CA LEU A 114 -4.83 16.69 -2.18
C LEU A 114 -3.39 16.68 -1.64
N SER A 115 -2.68 15.55 -1.71
CA SER A 115 -1.27 15.48 -1.33
C SER A 115 -0.39 15.96 -2.47
N LYS A 116 0.38 17.05 -2.26
CA LYS A 116 1.45 17.50 -3.19
C LYS A 116 2.54 16.45 -3.44
N LYS A 117 2.61 15.40 -2.61
CA LYS A 117 3.57 14.31 -2.76
C LYS A 117 2.94 13.17 -3.57
N ARG A 118 3.61 12.85 -4.68
CA ARG A 118 3.38 11.65 -5.49
C ARG A 118 3.48 10.40 -4.61
N LYS A 119 2.53 9.49 -4.75
CA LYS A 119 2.52 8.21 -4.07
C LYS A 119 2.98 7.13 -5.04
N HIS A 120 3.69 6.13 -4.53
CA HIS A 120 4.24 5.08 -5.36
C HIS A 120 3.65 3.75 -4.94
N TYR A 121 2.78 3.20 -5.76
CA TYR A 121 2.15 1.91 -5.50
C TYR A 121 2.81 0.84 -6.34
N VAL A 122 3.22 -0.23 -5.68
CA VAL A 122 3.69 -1.46 -6.31
C VAL A 122 2.68 -2.56 -5.99
N THR A 123 2.13 -3.16 -7.02
CA THR A 123 1.25 -4.32 -6.91
C THR A 123 2.01 -5.55 -7.42
N ILE A 124 2.06 -6.60 -6.60
CA ILE A 124 2.72 -7.85 -6.94
C ILE A 124 1.67 -8.95 -6.91
N GLY A 125 1.34 -9.51 -8.06
CA GLY A 125 0.66 -10.79 -8.15
C GLY A 125 1.66 -11.92 -7.92
N TYR A 126 1.34 -12.89 -7.07
CA TYR A 126 2.24 -14.00 -6.76
C TYR A 126 1.49 -15.28 -6.40
N LYS A 127 2.19 -16.42 -6.46
CA LYS A 127 1.69 -17.70 -5.93
C LYS A 127 2.15 -17.91 -4.49
N ASP A 128 1.24 -18.23 -3.59
CA ASP A 128 1.57 -18.62 -2.22
C ASP A 128 2.14 -20.06 -2.14
N ALA A 129 2.44 -20.50 -0.91
CA ALA A 129 2.96 -21.85 -0.64
C ALA A 129 2.00 -22.97 -1.08
N GLU A 130 0.70 -22.70 -1.16
CA GLU A 130 -0.33 -23.61 -1.66
C GLU A 130 -0.56 -23.45 -3.18
N ASN A 131 0.27 -22.68 -3.87
CA ASN A 131 0.16 -22.30 -5.29
C ASN A 131 -1.12 -21.53 -5.65
N LYS A 132 -1.79 -20.93 -4.67
CA LYS A 132 -2.94 -20.05 -4.91
C LYS A 132 -2.46 -18.66 -5.27
N ASP A 133 -3.21 -18.00 -6.16
CA ASP A 133 -2.89 -16.65 -6.58
C ASP A 133 -3.24 -15.65 -5.47
N GLN A 134 -2.27 -14.80 -5.14
CA GLN A 134 -2.36 -13.75 -4.15
C GLN A 134 -1.88 -12.42 -4.73
N VAL A 135 -2.27 -11.32 -4.08
CA VAL A 135 -1.85 -9.97 -4.46
C VAL A 135 -1.37 -9.22 -3.23
N ALA A 136 -0.19 -8.59 -3.33
CA ALA A 136 0.28 -7.61 -2.36
C ALA A 136 0.25 -6.20 -3.00
N VAL A 137 -0.40 -5.24 -2.36
CA VAL A 137 -0.39 -3.83 -2.78
C VAL A 137 0.36 -3.02 -1.73
N ILE A 138 1.48 -2.42 -2.14
CA ILE A 138 2.42 -1.76 -1.23
C ILE A 138 2.61 -0.31 -1.69
N GLU A 139 2.37 0.65 -0.80
CA GLU A 139 2.88 2.02 -0.97
C GLU A 139 4.37 2.02 -0.61
N VAL A 140 5.22 2.55 -1.48
CA VAL A 140 6.68 2.50 -1.34
C VAL A 140 7.24 3.92 -1.29
N GLY A 141 8.14 4.18 -0.36
CA GLY A 141 8.75 5.48 -0.18
C GLY A 141 9.53 5.93 -1.42
N LYS A 142 9.50 7.24 -1.68
CA LYS A 142 10.13 7.85 -2.87
C LYS A 142 11.64 7.62 -3.00
N ASP A 143 12.36 7.39 -1.90
CA ASP A 143 13.81 7.22 -1.92
C ASP A 143 14.19 5.77 -2.25
N ILE A 144 13.28 4.82 -2.00
CA ILE A 144 13.51 3.39 -2.22
C ILE A 144 12.82 2.85 -3.48
N ILE A 145 11.78 3.51 -3.99
CA ILE A 145 10.96 2.98 -5.11
C ILE A 145 11.77 2.61 -6.35
N ARG A 146 12.70 3.45 -6.81
CA ARG A 146 13.48 3.19 -8.03
C ARG A 146 14.32 1.92 -7.89
N THR A 147 14.98 1.78 -6.74
CA THR A 147 15.82 0.62 -6.44
C THR A 147 14.96 -0.63 -6.28
N THR A 148 13.84 -0.53 -5.55
CA THR A 148 12.87 -1.62 -5.40
C THR A 148 12.41 -2.13 -6.76
N LEU A 149 11.92 -1.25 -7.64
CA LEU A 149 11.45 -1.60 -8.99
C LEU A 149 12.54 -2.32 -9.80
N SER A 150 13.76 -1.77 -9.82
CA SER A 150 14.88 -2.37 -10.55
C SER A 150 15.22 -3.78 -10.03
N ILE A 151 15.22 -3.97 -8.71
CA ILE A 151 15.54 -5.25 -8.09
C ILE A 151 14.45 -6.27 -8.40
N ILE A 152 13.18 -5.92 -8.19
CA ILE A 152 12.08 -6.87 -8.39
C ILE A 152 11.91 -7.25 -9.87
N GLU A 153 12.09 -6.30 -10.81
CA GLU A 153 12.06 -6.61 -12.25
C GLU A 153 13.20 -7.56 -12.63
N THR A 154 14.41 -7.28 -12.15
CA THR A 154 15.60 -8.08 -12.48
C THR A 154 15.53 -9.48 -11.89
N ARG A 155 15.21 -9.59 -10.60
CA ARG A 155 15.26 -10.88 -9.88
C ARG A 155 14.08 -11.79 -10.18
N SER A 156 12.89 -11.24 -10.43
CA SER A 156 11.74 -12.05 -10.84
C SER A 156 11.71 -12.36 -12.34
N GLY A 157 12.45 -11.60 -13.15
CA GLY A 157 12.37 -11.65 -14.61
C GLY A 157 11.04 -11.13 -15.18
N LYS A 158 10.17 -10.54 -14.35
CA LYS A 158 8.87 -9.97 -14.77
C LYS A 158 9.03 -8.50 -15.14
N LYS A 159 8.46 -8.11 -16.27
CA LYS A 159 8.37 -6.70 -16.66
C LYS A 159 7.39 -5.94 -15.77
N ILE A 160 7.73 -4.68 -15.48
CA ILE A 160 6.86 -3.78 -14.76
C ILE A 160 5.82 -3.22 -15.74
N GLU A 161 4.55 -3.42 -15.43
CA GLU A 161 3.44 -2.77 -16.09
C GLU A 161 3.18 -1.40 -15.44
N TYR A 162 3.22 -0.34 -16.25
CA TYR A 162 3.01 1.03 -15.79
C TYR A 162 1.55 1.44 -15.98
N GLN A 163 0.88 1.91 -14.93
CA GLN A 163 -0.54 2.34 -15.01
C GLN A 163 -0.78 3.46 -16.02
N ASP A 164 0.21 4.34 -16.20
CA ASP A 164 0.18 5.43 -17.17
C ASP A 164 1.62 5.92 -17.48
N LYS A 165 1.74 6.82 -18.47
CA LYS A 165 3.02 7.42 -18.86
C LYS A 165 3.65 8.28 -17.76
N GLU A 166 2.86 8.77 -16.82
CA GLU A 166 3.36 9.59 -15.71
C GLU A 166 4.04 8.71 -14.65
N ALA A 167 3.48 7.53 -14.38
CA ALA A 167 4.12 6.47 -13.62
C ALA A 167 5.43 6.04 -14.28
N GLU A 168 5.45 5.80 -15.60
CA GLU A 168 6.69 5.42 -16.30
C GLU A 168 7.80 6.49 -16.18
N LYS A 169 7.44 7.77 -16.15
CA LYS A 169 8.40 8.85 -15.91
C LYS A 169 8.86 8.88 -14.44
N ALA A 170 7.93 8.73 -13.51
CA ALA A 170 8.21 8.76 -12.08
C ALA A 170 9.15 7.63 -11.62
N SER A 171 9.08 6.44 -12.24
CA SER A 171 10.03 5.35 -11.93
C SER A 171 11.46 5.65 -12.35
N LYS A 172 11.65 6.55 -13.34
CA LYS A 172 12.94 6.96 -13.85
C LYS A 172 13.55 8.15 -13.08
N GLY A 173 12.81 8.73 -12.12
CA GLY A 173 13.28 9.86 -11.31
C GLY A 173 13.13 11.24 -11.97
N ASN A 174 12.27 11.34 -13.00
CA ASN A 174 12.01 12.57 -13.76
C ASN A 174 10.64 13.17 -13.44
#